data_AF-A0A2V9GWB7-F1
#
_entry.id   AF-A0A2V9GWB7-F1
#
_cell.length_a   1.000
_cell.length_b   1.000
_cell.length_c   1.000
_cell.angle_alpha   90.00
_cell.angle_beta   90.00
_cell.angle_gamma   90.00
#
_symmetry.space_group_name_H-M   'P 1'
#
loop_
_entity.id
_entity.type
_entity.pdbx_description
1 polymer ?
#
loop_
_entity_poly.entity_id
_entity_poly.type
_entity_poly.pdbx_seq_one_letter_code
_entity_poly.pdbx_strand_id
1 'polypeptide(L)'
;MQTGSVKWIGEQKYVATSPSGHAMTIDSDRASNQAPGPMELLLLALGACTATDVVIILDKKRQKLESLEVICSGERAASPPTVWTKLEILYRLGGQLDDGAVKHAIQLSEDKYCSVAAMLRKTATLSWRYEILPPAS
;
A
#
# COMPACT_ATOMS: atom_id res chain seq x y z
N MET A 1 -3.05 23.62 -2.70
CA MET A 1 -3.03 22.95 -1.37
C MET A 1 -4.09 21.86 -1.40
N GLN A 2 -3.75 20.62 -1.02
CA GLN A 2 -4.75 19.56 -0.83
C GLN A 2 -5.12 19.52 0.66
N THR A 3 -6.42 19.49 0.98
CA THR A 3 -6.91 19.58 2.36
C THR A 3 -7.87 18.44 2.66
N GLY A 4 -7.51 17.59 3.62
CA GLY A 4 -8.43 16.66 4.25
C GLY A 4 -8.80 17.13 5.66
N SER A 5 -9.84 16.54 6.24
CA SER A 5 -10.26 16.79 7.63
C SER A 5 -10.45 15.49 8.39
N VAL A 6 -10.27 15.53 9.71
CA VAL A 6 -10.52 14.39 10.60
C VAL A 6 -11.37 14.90 11.74
N LYS A 7 -12.56 14.32 11.91
CA LYS A 7 -13.51 14.68 12.97
C LYS A 7 -13.58 13.56 13.99
N TRP A 8 -13.34 13.87 15.25
CA TRP A 8 -13.59 12.97 16.36
C TRP A 8 -15.10 12.74 16.54
N ILE A 9 -15.51 11.49 16.70
CA ILE A 9 -16.92 11.09 16.85
C ILE A 9 -17.19 10.33 18.17
N GLY A 10 -16.26 10.39 19.11
CA GLY A 10 -16.33 9.68 20.39
C GLY A 10 -15.24 8.62 20.54
N GLU A 11 -14.87 8.29 21.77
CA GLU A 11 -13.83 7.30 22.10
C GLU A 11 -12.53 7.54 21.31
N GLN A 12 -11.98 6.51 20.66
CA GLN A 12 -10.83 6.61 19.76
C GLN A 12 -11.23 6.50 18.28
N LYS A 13 -12.45 6.94 17.94
CA LYS A 13 -13.05 6.82 16.62
C LYS A 13 -13.17 8.17 15.91
N TYR A 14 -12.97 8.14 14.61
CA TYR A 14 -12.92 9.34 13.76
C TYR A 14 -13.61 9.10 12.42
N VAL A 15 -14.11 10.18 11.82
CA VAL A 15 -14.45 10.25 10.39
C VAL A 15 -13.41 11.13 9.70
N ALA A 16 -12.66 10.57 8.78
CA ALA A 16 -11.71 11.29 7.93
C ALA A 16 -12.36 11.58 6.58
N THR A 17 -12.25 12.82 6.10
CA THR A 17 -12.66 13.23 4.74
C THR A 17 -11.41 13.57 3.95
N SER A 18 -11.19 12.86 2.84
CA SER A 18 -10.04 13.05 1.96
C SER A 18 -10.15 14.36 1.16
N PRO A 19 -9.04 14.84 0.54
CA PRO A 19 -9.09 16.01 -0.35
C PRO A 19 -10.03 15.87 -1.55
N SER A 20 -10.36 14.64 -1.95
CA SER A 20 -11.33 14.37 -3.01
C SER A 20 -12.78 14.28 -2.52
N GLY A 21 -13.04 14.56 -1.23
CA GLY A 21 -14.37 14.56 -0.63
C GLY A 21 -14.88 13.20 -0.16
N HIS A 22 -14.03 12.16 -0.16
CA HIS A 22 -14.45 10.81 0.25
C HIS A 22 -14.26 10.64 1.76
N ALA A 23 -15.29 10.13 2.43
CA ALA A 23 -15.25 9.87 3.87
C ALA A 23 -14.88 8.42 4.18
N MET A 24 -14.11 8.21 5.24
CA MET A 24 -13.82 6.90 5.82
C MET A 24 -13.77 6.96 7.34
N THR A 25 -14.13 5.88 8.00
CA THR A 25 -13.99 5.73 9.46
C THR A 25 -12.60 5.24 9.83
N ILE A 26 -12.08 5.74 10.95
CA ILE A 26 -10.80 5.33 11.52
C ILE A 26 -11.03 4.97 12.98
N ASP A 27 -10.48 3.84 13.42
CA ASP A 27 -10.56 3.39 14.81
C ASP A 27 -9.15 3.09 15.33
N SER A 28 -8.70 3.90 16.30
CA SER A 28 -7.40 3.73 16.93
C SER A 28 -7.44 2.75 18.11
N ASP A 29 -8.63 2.36 18.58
CA ASP A 29 -8.76 1.37 19.65
C ASP A 29 -8.69 -0.06 19.09
N ARG A 30 -7.65 -0.78 19.52
CA ARG A 30 -7.44 -2.17 19.10
C ARG A 30 -8.28 -3.18 19.87
N ALA A 31 -8.91 -2.78 20.98
CA ALA A 31 -9.86 -3.64 21.65
C ALA A 31 -11.19 -3.70 20.88
N SER A 32 -11.71 -2.55 20.44
CA SER A 32 -12.96 -2.51 19.67
C SER A 32 -12.76 -2.84 18.18
N ASN A 33 -11.68 -2.35 17.55
CA ASN A 33 -11.22 -2.70 16.21
C ASN A 33 -12.33 -2.67 15.12
N GLN A 34 -13.16 -1.63 15.13
CA GLN A 34 -14.36 -1.54 14.26
C GLN A 34 -14.08 -0.89 12.90
N ALA A 35 -12.92 -0.28 12.73
CA ALA A 35 -12.42 0.28 11.47
C ALA A 35 -10.89 0.20 11.42
N PRO A 36 -10.26 0.41 10.25
CA PRO A 36 -8.80 0.46 10.17
C PRO A 36 -8.22 1.56 11.07
N GLY A 37 -7.13 1.24 11.74
CA GLY A 37 -6.33 2.21 12.48
C GLY A 37 -5.48 3.06 11.54
N PRO A 38 -4.99 4.24 12.00
CA PRO A 38 -4.18 5.13 11.17
C PRO A 38 -2.96 4.47 10.52
N MET A 39 -2.28 3.59 11.28
CA MET A 39 -1.08 2.91 10.79
C MET A 39 -1.39 1.78 9.80
N GLU A 40 -2.54 1.12 9.93
CA GLU A 40 -3.01 0.16 8.93
C GLU A 40 -3.34 0.87 7.62
N LEU A 41 -3.96 2.06 7.69
CA LEU A 41 -4.22 2.87 6.50
C LEU A 41 -2.93 3.30 5.79
N LEU A 42 -1.86 3.63 6.51
CA LEU A 42 -0.56 3.90 5.87
C LEU A 42 0.00 2.67 5.15
N LEU A 43 -0.14 1.48 5.76
CA LEU A 43 0.31 0.22 5.17
C LEU A 43 -0.49 -0.12 3.89
N LEU A 44 -1.81 0.08 3.91
CA LEU A 44 -2.66 -0.10 2.75
C LEU A 44 -2.42 0.96 1.67
N ALA A 45 -2.15 2.21 2.06
CA ALA A 45 -1.80 3.28 1.13
C ALA A 45 -0.49 3.00 0.39
N LEU A 46 0.50 2.38 1.06
CA LEU A 46 1.72 1.89 0.41
C LEU A 46 1.39 0.87 -0.67
N GLY A 47 0.63 -0.18 -0.34
CA GLY A 47 0.24 -1.22 -1.27
C GLY A 47 -0.54 -0.67 -2.48
N ALA A 48 -1.50 0.22 -2.25
CA ALA A 48 -2.29 0.84 -3.32
C ALA A 48 -1.44 1.76 -4.21
N CYS A 49 -0.53 2.54 -3.63
CA CYS A 49 0.38 3.42 -4.37
C CYS A 49 1.20 2.64 -5.38
N THR A 50 1.90 1.59 -4.93
CA THR A 50 2.75 0.79 -5.81
C THR A 50 1.94 -0.08 -6.78
N ALA A 51 0.79 -0.61 -6.35
CA ALA A 51 -0.09 -1.37 -7.23
C ALA A 51 -0.56 -0.52 -8.43
N THR A 52 -0.88 0.75 -8.19
CA THR A 52 -1.31 1.69 -9.24
C THR A 52 -0.22 1.84 -10.31
N ASP A 53 1.04 2.02 -9.90
CA ASP A 53 2.17 2.14 -10.83
C ASP A 53 2.39 0.83 -11.61
N VAL A 54 2.36 -0.32 -10.95
CA VAL A 54 2.53 -1.63 -11.57
C VAL A 54 1.46 -1.88 -12.65
N VAL A 55 0.18 -1.62 -12.35
CA VAL A 55 -0.92 -1.74 -13.31
C VAL A 55 -0.67 -0.86 -14.54
N ILE A 56 -0.35 0.42 -14.33
CA ILE A 56 -0.13 1.38 -15.43
C ILE A 56 1.08 1.00 -16.28
N ILE A 57 2.18 0.56 -15.66
CA ILE A 57 3.42 0.22 -16.39
C ILE A 57 3.24 -1.08 -17.19
N LEU A 58 2.58 -2.09 -16.62
CA LEU A 58 2.30 -3.35 -17.31
C LEU A 58 1.37 -3.15 -18.50
N ASP A 59 0.34 -2.32 -18.35
CA ASP A 59 -0.55 -1.92 -19.45
C ASP A 59 0.23 -1.24 -20.60
N LYS A 60 1.09 -0.27 -20.28
CA LYS A 60 1.98 0.37 -21.27
C LYS A 60 2.93 -0.61 -21.96
N LYS A 61 3.34 -1.67 -21.27
CA LYS A 61 4.15 -2.78 -21.81
C LYS A 61 3.32 -3.83 -22.54
N ARG A 62 2.01 -3.61 -22.72
CA ARG A 62 1.04 -4.51 -23.37
C ARG A 62 0.99 -5.89 -22.72
N GLN A 63 1.24 -5.95 -21.41
CA GLN A 63 1.14 -7.18 -20.64
C GLN A 63 -0.33 -7.43 -20.27
N LYS A 64 -0.77 -8.69 -20.35
CA LYS A 64 -2.15 -9.08 -20.04
C LYS A 64 -2.28 -9.39 -18.55
N LEU A 65 -2.37 -8.34 -17.73
CA LEU A 65 -2.63 -8.46 -16.30
C LEU A 65 -4.11 -8.78 -16.05
N GLU A 66 -4.38 -9.90 -15.39
CA GLU A 66 -5.73 -10.35 -15.06
C GLU A 66 -6.07 -10.16 -13.58
N SER A 67 -5.06 -10.25 -12.71
CA SER A 67 -5.21 -9.98 -11.29
C SER A 67 -3.93 -9.42 -10.69
N LEU A 68 -4.08 -8.59 -9.65
CA LEU A 68 -3.00 -8.09 -8.84
C LEU A 68 -3.47 -7.99 -7.38
N GLU A 69 -2.77 -8.67 -6.50
CA GLU A 69 -2.87 -8.51 -5.06
C GLU A 69 -1.52 -8.04 -4.52
N VAL A 70 -1.51 -6.97 -3.72
CA VAL A 70 -0.31 -6.47 -3.05
C VAL A 70 -0.49 -6.62 -1.56
N ILE A 71 0.33 -7.49 -0.97
CA ILE A 71 0.33 -7.78 0.47
C ILE A 71 1.48 -7.01 1.09
N CYS A 72 1.17 -6.08 1.98
CA CYS A 72 2.15 -5.31 2.73
C CYS A 72 2.17 -5.79 4.18
N SER A 73 3.36 -6.13 4.66
CA SER A 73 3.63 -6.52 6.06
C SER A 73 4.67 -5.58 6.66
N GLY A 74 4.67 -5.42 7.99
CA GLY A 74 5.66 -4.56 8.62
C GLY A 74 5.87 -4.81 10.11
N GLU A 75 7.01 -4.34 10.59
CA GLU A 75 7.39 -4.32 12.00
C GLU A 75 7.41 -2.87 12.49
N ARG A 76 6.95 -2.65 13.72
CA ARG A 76 6.93 -1.32 14.37
C ARG A 76 7.97 -1.25 15.48
N ALA A 77 8.50 -0.06 15.72
CA ALA A 77 9.38 0.20 16.85
C ALA A 77 8.70 -0.17 18.18
N ALA A 78 9.46 -0.76 19.10
CA ALA A 78 8.95 -1.27 20.38
C ALA A 78 8.55 -0.15 21.37
N SER A 79 9.10 1.05 21.21
CA SER A 79 8.83 2.21 22.06
C SER A 79 8.32 3.40 21.24
N PRO A 80 7.54 4.31 21.87
CA PRO A 80 7.12 5.55 21.22
C PRO A 80 8.31 6.43 20.78
N PRO A 81 8.24 7.05 19.59
CA PRO A 81 7.18 6.90 18.59
C PRO A 81 7.27 5.52 17.89
N THR A 82 6.14 4.79 17.87
CA THR A 82 6.05 3.41 17.35
C THR A 82 5.94 3.40 15.82
N VAL A 83 6.93 3.97 15.13
CA VAL A 83 7.00 4.06 13.66
C VAL A 83 7.22 2.69 13.02
N TRP A 84 6.96 2.58 11.71
CA TRP A 84 7.42 1.42 10.93
C TRP A 84 8.95 1.41 10.86
N THR A 85 9.58 0.27 11.12
CA THR A 85 11.04 0.07 11.04
C THR A 85 11.43 -0.87 9.90
N LYS A 86 10.53 -1.79 9.54
CA LYS A 86 10.68 -2.72 8.42
C LYS A 86 9.35 -2.91 7.72
N LEU A 87 9.38 -2.96 6.40
CA LEU A 87 8.24 -3.18 5.53
C LEU A 87 8.61 -4.21 4.45
N GLU A 88 7.72 -5.16 4.21
CA GLU A 88 7.87 -6.17 3.16
C GLU A 88 6.65 -6.13 2.25
N ILE A 89 6.87 -6.12 0.94
CA ILE A 89 5.81 -6.10 -0.07
C ILE A 89 5.86 -7.38 -0.90
N LEU A 90 4.75 -8.12 -0.94
CA LEU A 90 4.55 -9.23 -1.86
C LEU A 90 3.54 -8.83 -2.93
N TYR A 91 3.97 -8.90 -4.19
CA TYR A 91 3.09 -8.75 -5.35
C TYR A 91 2.69 -10.14 -5.86
N ARG A 92 1.39 -10.42 -5.93
CA ARG A 92 0.84 -11.64 -6.52
C ARG A 92 0.10 -11.23 -7.79
N LEU A 93 0.62 -11.62 -8.94
CA LEU A 93 0.11 -11.21 -10.25
C LEU A 93 -0.44 -12.41 -11.00
N GLY A 94 -1.63 -12.31 -11.58
CA GLY A 94 -2.20 -13.31 -12.48
C GLY A 94 -2.26 -12.82 -13.91
N GLY A 95 -2.12 -13.76 -14.86
CA GLY A 95 -2.28 -13.52 -16.29
C GLY A 95 -1.06 -13.93 -17.12
N GLN A 96 -1.13 -13.70 -18.43
CA GLN A 96 -0.03 -13.98 -19.36
C GLN A 96 0.99 -12.83 -19.31
N LEU A 97 1.95 -12.95 -18.39
CA LEU A 97 2.93 -11.91 -18.07
C LEU A 97 4.36 -12.39 -18.34
N ASP A 98 5.16 -11.52 -18.94
CA ASP A 98 6.61 -11.67 -19.02
C ASP A 98 7.27 -11.33 -17.67
N ASP A 99 8.11 -12.23 -17.16
CA ASP A 99 8.78 -12.07 -15.87
C ASP A 99 9.66 -10.80 -15.83
N GLY A 100 10.39 -10.53 -16.90
CA GLY A 100 11.24 -9.34 -17.02
C GLY A 100 10.41 -8.04 -17.00
N ALA A 101 9.25 -8.03 -17.66
CA ALA A 101 8.32 -6.92 -17.66
C ALA A 101 7.73 -6.66 -16.27
N VAL A 102 7.34 -7.71 -15.54
CA VAL A 102 6.84 -7.63 -14.15
C VAL A 102 7.91 -7.07 -13.22
N LYS A 103 9.09 -7.67 -13.22
CA LYS A 103 10.21 -7.22 -12.40
C LYS A 103 10.55 -5.76 -12.65
N HIS A 104 10.62 -5.37 -13.92
CA HIS A 104 10.93 -3.99 -14.30
C HIS A 104 9.81 -3.02 -13.89
N ALA A 105 8.54 -3.41 -13.99
CA ALA A 105 7.42 -2.58 -13.55
C ALA A 105 7.47 -2.30 -12.04
N ILE A 106 7.69 -3.33 -11.23
CA ILE A 106 7.83 -3.19 -9.77
C ILE A 106 9.06 -2.34 -9.44
N GLN A 107 10.19 -2.59 -10.08
CA GLN A 107 11.40 -1.82 -9.81
C GLN A 107 11.24 -0.32 -10.14
N LEU A 108 10.59 0.01 -11.25
CA LEU A 108 10.28 1.42 -11.58
C LEU A 108 9.32 2.07 -10.58
N SER A 109 8.31 1.33 -10.10
CA SER A 109 7.41 1.80 -9.05
C SER A 109 8.20 2.15 -7.79
N GLU A 110 9.02 1.21 -7.31
CA GLU A 110 9.75 1.32 -6.05
C GLU A 110 10.87 2.38 -6.07
N ASP A 111 11.57 2.52 -7.21
CA ASP A 111 12.73 3.39 -7.31
C ASP A 111 12.38 4.82 -7.75
N LYS A 112 11.25 5.02 -8.46
CA LYS A 112 10.98 6.29 -9.14
C LYS A 112 9.59 6.88 -8.91
N TYR A 113 8.53 6.07 -8.83
CA TYR A 113 7.16 6.58 -8.95
C TYR A 113 6.35 6.56 -7.65
N CYS A 114 6.43 5.50 -6.84
CA CYS A 114 5.58 5.41 -5.66
C CYS A 114 6.04 6.36 -4.55
N SER A 115 5.36 7.49 -4.46
CA SER A 115 5.66 8.55 -3.50
C SER A 115 5.50 8.10 -2.05
N VAL A 116 4.58 7.18 -1.77
CA VAL A 116 4.39 6.62 -0.42
C VAL A 116 5.61 5.79 -0.01
N ALA A 117 6.10 4.91 -0.88
CA ALA A 117 7.31 4.12 -0.64
C ALA A 117 8.53 5.04 -0.43
N ALA A 118 8.69 6.06 -1.28
CA ALA A 118 9.79 7.03 -1.17
C ALA A 118 9.81 7.77 0.18
N MET A 119 8.63 8.10 0.75
CA MET A 119 8.54 8.69 2.09
C MET A 119 8.84 7.68 3.18
N LEU A 120 8.26 6.48 3.13
CA LEU A 120 8.44 5.44 4.15
C LEU A 120 9.87 4.90 4.22
N ARG A 121 10.59 4.85 3.09
CA ARG A 121 12.02 4.46 3.03
C ARG A 121 12.94 5.36 3.86
N LYS A 122 12.51 6.58 4.21
CA LYS A 122 13.28 7.46 5.09
C LYS A 122 13.27 7.02 6.56
N THR A 123 12.31 6.19 6.94
CA THR A 123 12.09 5.76 8.33
C THR A 123 12.12 4.24 8.52
N ALA A 124 11.89 3.48 7.44
CA ALA A 124 11.83 2.01 7.46
C ALA A 124 12.69 1.40 6.35
N THR A 125 13.25 0.22 6.61
CA THR A 125 13.76 -0.64 5.53
C THR A 125 12.58 -1.20 4.75
N LEU A 126 12.65 -1.21 3.41
CA LEU A 126 11.58 -1.69 2.55
C LEU A 126 12.14 -2.68 1.53
N SER A 127 11.64 -3.91 1.58
CA SER A 127 11.96 -4.98 0.63
C SER A 127 10.71 -5.43 -0.11
N TRP A 128 10.91 -6.05 -1.27
CA TRP A 128 9.82 -6.59 -2.06
C TRP A 128 10.18 -7.91 -2.71
N ARG A 129 9.15 -8.70 -3.02
CA ARG A 129 9.21 -9.91 -3.83
C ARG A 129 7.91 -10.05 -4.61
N TYR A 130 7.91 -10.86 -5.66
CA TYR A 130 6.70 -11.12 -6.44
C TYR A 130 6.57 -12.58 -6.83
N GLU A 131 5.35 -12.99 -7.14
CA GLU A 131 5.03 -14.26 -7.78
C GLU A 131 4.02 -14.03 -8.89
N ILE A 132 4.22 -14.72 -10.02
CA ILE A 132 3.23 -14.81 -11.09
C ILE A 132 2.45 -16.10 -10.83
N LEU A 133 1.17 -15.95 -10.53
CA LEU A 133 0.26 -17.03 -10.23
C LEU A 133 0.00 -17.87 -11.48
N PRO A 134 -0.19 -19.19 -11.33
CA PRO A 134 -0.62 -20.03 -12.43
C PRO A 134 -2.00 -19.56 -12.95
N PRO A 135 -2.35 -19.84 -14.22
CA PRO A 135 -3.67 -19.56 -14.75
C PRO A 135 -4.75 -20.17 -13.84
N ALA A 136 -5.82 -19.43 -13.58
CA ALA A 136 -6.97 -19.99 -12.89
C ALA A 136 -7.57 -21.10 -13.76
N SER A 137 -7.65 -22.32 -13.20
CA SER A 137 -8.25 -23.51 -13.82
C SER A 137 -9.76 -23.37 -14.01
#